data_AF-A0AAW0P3B8-F1
#
_entry.id   AF-A0AAW0P3B8-F1
#
_cell.length_a   1.000
_cell.length_b   1.000
_cell.length_c   1.000
_cell.angle_alpha   90.00
_cell.angle_beta   90.00
_cell.angle_gamma   90.00
#
_symmetry.space_group_name_H-M   'P 1'
#
loop_
_entity.id
_entity.type
_entity.pdbx_description
1 polymer ?
#
loop_
_entity_poly.entity_id
_entity_poly.type
_entity_poly.pdbx_seq_one_letter_code
_entity_poly.pdbx_strand_id
1 'polypeptide(L)'
;MARLVLPVVLVLYFSLLHLNFGLPTQTRKVSTRQAAADEEDVKSQLEKLWLEVNSLKEMQALQTVCLRGIKAHRKCYLTIEVPKHYHEANEDCIAQGGTLATPRDMMENNELRDYAKRSSPGTKDFGLELQT
;
A
#
# COMPACT_ATOMS: atom_id res chain seq x y z
N MET A 1 4.56 27.43 55.48
CA MET A 1 3.73 26.20 55.44
C MET A 1 3.75 25.45 54.10
N ALA A 2 3.93 26.10 52.94
CA ALA A 2 3.86 25.42 51.63
C ALA A 2 5.08 24.56 51.22
N ARG A 3 6.24 24.72 51.88
CA ARG A 3 7.50 24.01 51.49
C ARG A 3 7.56 22.53 51.92
N LEU A 4 6.73 22.13 52.88
CA LEU A 4 6.65 20.75 53.37
C LEU A 4 5.49 19.95 52.76
N VAL A 5 4.58 20.61 52.04
CA VAL A 5 3.40 19.97 51.43
C VAL A 5 3.79 19.19 50.18
N LEU A 6 4.70 19.75 49.36
CA LEU A 6 5.16 19.12 48.12
C LEU A 6 5.84 17.74 48.35
N PRO A 7 6.80 17.58 49.29
CA PRO A 7 7.41 16.27 49.53
C PRO A 7 6.41 15.26 50.12
N VAL A 8 5.48 15.70 50.97
CA VAL A 8 4.45 14.82 51.56
C VAL A 8 3.50 14.29 50.49
N VAL A 9 3.07 15.13 49.55
CA VAL A 9 2.21 14.72 48.43
C VAL A 9 2.94 13.74 47.50
N LEU A 10 4.23 13.97 47.23
CA LEU A 10 5.03 13.04 46.43
C LEU A 10 5.18 11.68 47.10
N VAL A 11 5.48 11.63 48.41
CA VAL A 11 5.60 10.36 49.15
C VAL A 11 4.27 9.61 49.19
N LEU A 12 3.14 10.30 49.35
CA LEU A 12 1.81 9.69 49.29
C LEU A 12 1.50 9.13 47.90
N TYR A 13 1.85 9.85 46.83
CA TYR A 13 1.67 9.37 45.46
C TYR A 13 2.51 8.11 45.17
N PHE A 14 3.78 8.10 45.57
CA PHE A 14 4.63 6.91 45.43
C PHE A 14 4.11 5.72 46.27
N SER A 15 3.63 5.97 47.48
CA SER A 15 3.04 4.92 48.34
C SER A 15 1.78 4.34 47.70
N LEU A 16 0.93 5.16 47.08
CA LEU A 16 -0.25 4.72 46.33
C LEU A 16 0.13 3.95 45.06
N LEU A 17 1.17 4.36 44.34
CA LEU A 17 1.69 3.62 43.19
C LEU A 17 2.26 2.26 43.60
N HIS A 18 3.00 2.19 44.71
CA HIS A 18 3.51 0.93 45.25
C HIS A 18 2.41 0.00 45.75
N LEU A 19 1.31 0.53 46.31
CA LEU A 19 0.17 -0.29 46.72
C LEU A 19 -0.60 -0.86 45.51
N ASN A 20 -0.60 -0.16 44.37
CA ASN A 20 -1.17 -0.67 43.11
C ASN A 20 -0.24 -1.67 42.38
N PHE A 21 1.09 -1.54 42.54
CA PHE A 21 2.07 -2.46 41.96
C PHE A 21 2.42 -3.65 42.87
N GLY A 22 2.04 -3.60 44.14
CA GLY A 22 2.44 -4.54 45.18
C GLY A 22 1.42 -5.65 45.49
N LEU A 23 0.69 -6.16 44.49
CA LEU A 23 -0.07 -7.41 44.66
C LEU A 23 0.84 -8.59 44.29
N PRO A 24 1.28 -9.42 45.26
CA PRO A 24 1.88 -10.70 44.95
C PRO A 24 0.79 -11.74 44.74
N THR A 25 1.03 -12.63 43.78
CA THR A 25 0.39 -13.94 43.57
C THR A 25 -1.05 -13.98 43.03
N GLN A 26 -1.14 -14.06 41.71
CA GLN A 26 -1.54 -15.34 41.13
C GLN A 26 -0.58 -15.68 40.00
N THR A 27 0.40 -16.54 40.29
CA THR A 27 1.03 -17.37 39.27
C THR A 27 -0.08 -18.24 38.69
N ARG A 28 -0.84 -17.69 37.75
CA ARG A 28 -1.51 -18.52 36.75
C ARG A 28 -0.34 -19.17 36.04
N LYS A 29 -0.10 -20.46 36.30
CA LYS A 29 0.66 -21.30 35.37
C LYS A 29 -0.08 -21.14 34.04
N VAL A 30 0.35 -20.19 33.21
CA VAL A 30 0.03 -20.21 31.80
C VAL A 30 0.65 -21.52 31.35
N SER A 31 -0.23 -22.51 31.21
CA SER A 31 0.12 -23.81 30.68
C SER A 31 0.93 -23.55 29.43
N THR A 32 2.07 -24.22 29.26
CA THR A 32 2.90 -24.11 28.05
C THR A 32 2.08 -24.35 26.77
N ARG A 33 0.91 -25.00 26.91
CA ARG A 33 -0.12 -25.18 25.87
C ARG A 33 -0.88 -23.90 25.48
N GLN A 34 -1.13 -22.97 26.41
CA GLN A 34 -1.78 -21.68 26.12
C GLN A 34 -0.82 -20.75 25.35
N ALA A 35 0.44 -20.67 25.77
CA ALA A 35 1.43 -19.83 25.09
C ALA A 35 1.71 -20.30 23.65
N ALA A 36 1.73 -21.61 23.41
CA ALA A 36 1.87 -22.18 22.07
C ALA A 36 0.64 -21.94 21.18
N ALA A 37 -0.56 -21.97 21.77
CA ALA A 37 -1.81 -21.68 21.05
C ALA A 37 -1.92 -20.19 20.67
N ASP A 38 -1.50 -19.29 21.57
CA ASP A 38 -1.48 -17.84 21.31
C ASP A 38 -0.41 -17.49 20.24
N GLU A 39 0.74 -18.17 20.22
CA GLU A 39 1.77 -17.99 19.19
C GLU A 39 1.28 -18.44 17.79
N GLU A 40 0.55 -19.55 17.72
CA GLU A 40 -0.08 -20.04 16.49
C GLU A 40 -1.14 -19.06 15.97
N ASP A 41 -2.00 -18.54 16.86
CA ASP A 41 -3.02 -17.55 16.50
C ASP A 41 -2.38 -16.26 15.98
N VAL A 42 -1.36 -15.73 16.66
CA VAL A 42 -0.63 -14.54 16.22
C VAL A 42 0.05 -14.75 14.86
N LYS A 43 0.62 -15.94 14.61
CA LYS A 43 1.21 -16.28 13.31
C LYS A 43 0.13 -16.35 12.22
N SER A 44 -1.03 -16.92 12.52
CA SER A 44 -2.14 -16.99 11.57
C SER A 44 -2.70 -15.60 11.23
N GLN A 45 -2.77 -14.70 12.21
CA GLN A 45 -3.16 -13.31 12.02
C GLN A 45 -2.15 -12.55 11.17
N LEU A 46 -0.85 -12.79 11.36
CA LEU A 46 0.21 -12.20 10.55
C LEU A 46 0.10 -12.64 9.07
N GLU A 47 -0.09 -13.93 8.81
CA GLU A 47 -0.29 -14.45 7.45
C GLU A 47 -1.53 -13.85 6.79
N LYS A 48 -2.65 -13.75 7.53
CA LYS A 48 -3.88 -13.14 7.06
C LYS A 48 -3.69 -11.65 6.71
N LEU A 49 -3.02 -10.90 7.58
CA LEU A 49 -2.69 -9.49 7.33
C LEU A 49 -1.74 -9.33 6.15
N TRP A 50 -0.76 -10.23 5.98
CA TRP A 50 0.17 -10.18 4.86
C TRP A 50 -0.55 -10.37 3.52
N LEU A 51 -1.47 -11.34 3.44
CA LEU A 51 -2.33 -11.56 2.27
C LEU A 51 -3.22 -10.35 1.98
N GLU A 52 -3.85 -9.77 3.01
CA GLU A 52 -4.71 -8.60 2.86
C GLU A 52 -3.92 -7.37 2.37
N VAL A 53 -2.73 -7.12 2.94
CA VAL A 53 -1.83 -6.04 2.48
C VAL A 53 -1.37 -6.28 1.05
N ASN A 54 -1.09 -7.52 0.64
CA ASN A 54 -0.70 -7.81 -0.73
C ASN A 54 -1.83 -7.50 -1.72
N SER A 55 -3.07 -7.89 -1.40
CA SER A 55 -4.25 -7.55 -2.21
C SER A 55 -4.53 -6.04 -2.26
N LEU A 56 -4.40 -5.35 -1.13
CA LEU A 56 -4.56 -3.90 -1.06
C LEU A 56 -3.49 -3.16 -1.87
N LYS A 57 -2.24 -3.64 -1.88
CA LYS A 57 -1.15 -3.09 -2.71
C LYS A 57 -1.45 -3.20 -4.20
N GLU A 58 -1.96 -4.35 -4.66
CA GLU A 58 -2.36 -4.54 -6.06
C GLU A 58 -3.48 -3.57 -6.47
N MET A 59 -4.51 -3.41 -5.63
CA MET A 59 -5.59 -2.44 -5.89
C MET A 59 -5.10 -0.99 -5.89
N GLN A 60 -4.20 -0.63 -4.96
CA GLN A 60 -3.64 0.71 -4.89
C GLN A 60 -2.77 1.02 -6.12
N ALA A 61 -1.97 0.06 -6.59
CA ALA A 61 -1.17 0.23 -7.80
C ALA A 61 -2.06 0.55 -9.01
N LEU A 62 -3.12 -0.22 -9.23
CA LEU A 62 -4.08 0.03 -10.31
C LEU A 62 -4.76 1.41 -10.18
N GLN A 63 -5.21 1.76 -8.97
CA GLN A 63 -5.81 3.08 -8.74
C GLN A 63 -4.84 4.22 -9.04
N THR A 64 -3.56 4.10 -8.66
CA THR A 64 -2.56 5.15 -8.94
C THR A 64 -2.30 5.34 -10.44
N VAL A 65 -2.31 4.26 -11.23
CA VAL A 65 -2.17 4.34 -12.69
C VAL A 65 -3.36 5.09 -13.29
N CYS A 66 -4.58 4.76 -12.87
CA CYS A 66 -5.79 5.44 -13.35
C CYS A 66 -5.85 6.92 -12.92
N LEU A 67 -5.28 7.26 -11.76
CA LEU A 67 -5.22 8.65 -11.25
C LEU A 67 -4.17 9.50 -11.98
N ARG A 68 -3.02 8.90 -12.33
CA ARG A 68 -1.97 9.59 -13.09
C ARG A 68 -2.25 9.67 -14.58
N GLY A 69 -2.98 8.69 -15.11
CA GLY A 69 -3.28 8.58 -16.52
C GLY A 69 -4.72 8.89 -16.89
N ILE A 70 -5.26 8.12 -17.83
CA ILE A 70 -6.68 8.19 -18.20
C ILE A 70 -7.36 6.84 -18.05
N LYS A 71 -8.67 6.87 -17.83
CA LYS A 71 -9.52 5.68 -17.80
C LYS A 71 -10.44 5.68 -19.01
N ALA A 72 -10.25 4.75 -19.93
CA ALA A 72 -11.12 4.55 -21.09
C ALA A 72 -11.63 3.11 -21.10
N HIS A 73 -12.95 2.95 -21.26
CA HIS A 73 -13.64 1.67 -21.37
C HIS A 73 -13.18 0.56 -20.38
N ARG A 74 -13.05 0.94 -19.10
CA ARG A 74 -12.60 0.11 -17.95
C ARG A 74 -11.12 -0.26 -17.92
N LYS A 75 -10.33 0.23 -18.87
CA LYS A 75 -8.86 0.15 -18.85
C LYS A 75 -8.29 1.47 -18.37
N CYS A 76 -7.08 1.42 -17.82
CA CYS A 76 -6.32 2.60 -17.43
C CYS A 76 -5.05 2.66 -18.26
N TYR A 77 -4.72 3.85 -18.73
CA TYR A 77 -3.65 4.10 -19.66
C TYR A 77 -2.70 5.13 -19.08
N LEU A 78 -1.41 4.84 -19.15
CA LEU A 78 -0.35 5.72 -18.69
C LEU A 78 0.68 5.86 -19.81
N THR A 79 1.17 7.07 -20.02
CA THR A 79 2.21 7.34 -21.02
C THR A 79 3.56 7.29 -20.33
N ILE A 80 4.55 6.67 -20.97
CA ILE A 80 5.95 6.72 -20.56
C ILE A 80 6.62 7.78 -21.44
N GLU A 81 7.23 8.80 -20.83
CA GLU A 81 7.82 9.93 -21.55
C GLU A 81 9.08 9.56 -22.35
N VAL A 82 9.76 8.48 -21.96
CA VAL A 82 10.97 8.00 -22.64
C VAL A 82 10.59 7.16 -23.86
N PRO A 83 10.91 7.60 -25.09
CA PRO A 83 10.67 6.80 -26.28
C PRO A 83 11.59 5.57 -26.26
N LYS A 84 11.02 4.41 -26.56
CA LYS A 84 11.71 3.11 -26.55
C LYS A 84 11.37 2.33 -27.81
N HIS A 85 12.24 1.38 -28.17
CA HIS A 85 11.92 0.45 -29.25
C HIS A 85 10.75 -0.45 -28.81
N TYR A 86 9.87 -0.83 -29.74
CA TYR A 86 8.67 -1.64 -29.47
C TYR A 86 8.90 -2.81 -28.49
N HIS A 87 9.95 -3.62 -28.71
CA HIS A 87 10.21 -4.78 -27.85
C HIS A 87 10.60 -4.36 -26.43
N GLU A 88 11.43 -3.33 -26.27
CA GLU A 88 11.81 -2.79 -24.96
C GLU A 88 10.59 -2.21 -24.25
N ALA A 89 9.77 -1.43 -24.96
CA ALA A 89 8.53 -0.88 -24.41
C ALA A 89 7.54 -1.97 -23.97
N ASN A 90 7.44 -3.06 -24.73
CA ASN A 90 6.59 -4.19 -24.39
C ASN A 90 7.05 -4.88 -23.10
N GLU A 91 8.34 -5.20 -22.99
CA GLU A 91 8.91 -5.81 -21.79
C GLU A 91 8.71 -4.92 -20.55
N ASP A 92 8.91 -3.60 -20.69
CA ASP A 92 8.72 -2.66 -19.58
C ASP A 92 7.26 -2.53 -19.14
N CYS A 93 6.32 -2.54 -20.07
CA CYS A 93 4.89 -2.54 -19.74
C CYS A 93 4.50 -3.82 -19.00
N ILE A 94 5.01 -4.98 -19.42
CA ILE A 94 4.77 -6.28 -18.77
C ILE A 94 5.39 -6.31 -17.38
N ALA A 95 6.62 -5.80 -17.22
CA ALA A 95 7.30 -5.70 -15.94
C ALA A 95 6.53 -4.81 -14.93
N GLN A 96 5.78 -3.83 -15.42
CA GLN A 96 4.89 -2.98 -14.62
C GLN A 96 3.49 -3.56 -14.38
N GLY A 97 3.22 -4.79 -14.84
CA GLY A 97 1.92 -5.46 -14.66
C GLY A 97 0.85 -5.01 -15.66
N GLY A 98 1.24 -4.43 -16.78
CA GLY A 98 0.34 -4.02 -17.87
C GLY A 98 0.79 -4.57 -19.23
N THR A 99 0.27 -3.97 -20.29
CA THR A 99 0.68 -4.25 -21.68
C THR A 99 0.64 -2.96 -22.49
N LEU A 100 1.23 -2.97 -23.68
CA LEU A 100 1.05 -1.88 -24.64
C LEU A 100 -0.44 -1.64 -24.92
N ALA A 101 -0.77 -0.37 -25.20
CA ALA A 101 -2.15 0.04 -25.42
C ALA A 101 -2.68 -0.52 -26.74
N THR A 102 -3.70 -1.36 -26.66
CA THR A 102 -4.45 -1.86 -27.83
C THR A 102 -5.87 -1.30 -27.80
N PRO A 103 -6.15 -0.18 -28.51
CA PRO A 103 -7.49 0.38 -28.60
C PRO A 103 -8.43 -0.58 -29.32
N ARG A 104 -9.65 -0.75 -28.79
CA ARG A 104 -10.68 -1.64 -29.36
C ARG A 104 -11.55 -0.96 -30.40
N ASP A 105 -11.65 0.35 -30.33
CA ASP A 105 -12.47 1.14 -31.23
C ASP A 105 -11.80 2.49 -31.54
N MET A 106 -12.38 3.21 -32.50
CA MET A 106 -11.88 4.50 -32.95
C MET A 106 -11.99 5.59 -31.87
N MET A 107 -12.97 5.49 -30.97
CA MET A 107 -13.16 6.46 -29.89
C MET A 107 -12.04 6.33 -28.85
N GLU A 108 -11.76 5.11 -28.39
CA GLU A 108 -10.65 4.78 -27.50
C GLU A 108 -9.31 5.17 -28.13
N ASN A 109 -9.11 4.90 -29.43
CA ASN A 109 -7.90 5.32 -30.14
C ASN A 109 -7.72 6.86 -30.15
N ASN A 110 -8.81 7.61 -30.41
CA ASN A 110 -8.76 9.06 -30.40
C ASN A 110 -8.47 9.61 -29.00
N GLU A 111 -9.12 9.07 -27.97
CA GLU A 111 -8.85 9.44 -26.57
C GLU A 111 -7.39 9.20 -26.17
N LEU A 112 -6.83 8.05 -26.56
CA LEU A 112 -5.43 7.70 -26.28
C LEU A 112 -4.46 8.62 -27.00
N ARG A 113 -4.72 8.92 -28.27
CA ARG A 113 -3.88 9.83 -29.06
C ARG A 113 -3.90 11.24 -28.48
N ASP A 114 -5.06 11.72 -28.07
CA ASP A 114 -5.20 13.05 -27.47
C ASP A 114 -4.55 13.10 -26.08
N TYR A 115 -4.65 12.03 -25.31
CA TYR A 115 -3.93 11.91 -24.04
C TYR A 115 -2.42 11.90 -24.24
N ALA A 116 -1.89 11.08 -25.15
CA ALA A 116 -0.46 10.99 -25.44
C ALA A 116 0.15 12.35 -25.85
N LYS A 117 -0.58 13.13 -26.65
CA LYS A 117 -0.18 14.49 -27.02
C LYS A 117 -0.10 15.45 -25.83
N ARG A 118 -1.01 15.31 -24.86
CA ARG A 118 -1.02 16.16 -23.65
C ARG A 118 0.01 15.72 -22.61
N SER A 119 0.22 14.41 -22.48
CA SER A 119 1.11 13.83 -21.47
C SER A 119 2.59 13.93 -21.86
N SER A 120 2.92 13.90 -23.15
CA SER A 120 4.28 14.12 -23.63
C SER A 120 4.31 15.01 -24.88
N PRO A 121 4.28 16.35 -24.68
CA PRO A 121 4.23 17.33 -25.77
C PRO A 121 5.53 17.44 -26.59
N GLY A 122 6.58 16.64 -26.27
CA GLY A 122 7.88 16.67 -26.93
C GLY A 122 8.21 15.46 -27.82
N THR A 123 7.49 14.35 -27.68
CA THR A 123 7.69 13.12 -28.46
C THR A 123 6.84 13.16 -29.72
N LYS A 124 7.49 13.37 -30.87
CA LYS A 124 6.81 13.62 -32.16
C LYS A 124 6.19 12.38 -32.80
N ASP A 125 6.49 11.18 -32.32
CA ASP A 125 6.05 9.93 -32.93
C ASP A 125 5.47 8.95 -31.90
N PHE A 126 4.30 9.27 -31.33
CA PHE A 126 3.42 8.23 -30.76
C PHE A 126 2.61 7.60 -31.91
N GLY A 127 3.32 6.93 -32.83
CA GLY A 127 2.69 6.01 -33.74
C GLY A 127 2.23 4.79 -32.95
N LEU A 128 0.96 4.78 -32.52
CA LEU A 128 0.27 3.52 -32.27
C LEU A 128 0.12 2.85 -33.64
N GLU A 129 1.19 2.21 -34.11
CA GLU A 129 1.20 1.49 -35.38
C GLU A 129 0.31 0.26 -35.18
N LEU A 130 -0.97 0.44 -35.54
CA LEU A 130 -1.91 -0.66 -35.69
C LEU A 130 -1.35 -1.52 -36.82
N GLN A 131 -0.76 -2.66 -36.46
CA GLN A 131 -0.49 -3.68 -37.46
C GLN A 131 -1.86 -4.26 -37.87
N THR A 132 -2.32 -3.86 -39.06
CA THR A 132 -3.47 -4.44 -39.75
C THR A 132 -3.21 -5.88 -40.14
#